data_AF-A0A965GCC0-F1
#
_entry.id   AF-A0A965GCC0-F1
#
_cell.length_a   1.000
_cell.length_b   1.000
_cell.length_c   1.000
_cell.angle_alpha   90.00
_cell.angle_beta   90.00
_cell.angle_gamma   90.00
#
_symmetry.space_group_name_H-M   'P 1'
#
loop_
_entity.id
_entity.type
_entity.pdbx_description
1 polymer ?
#
loop_
_entity_poly.entity_id
_entity_poly.type
_entity_poly.pdbx_seq_one_letter_code
_entity_poly.pdbx_strand_id
1 'polypeptide(L)'
;MSTSERELAHPRFHQIALWSLAAVAITGALNGWIRLGSISHIGSRYGVLLLGKSILLILIFTIAFTSYRRNKERVQERTLTRQLAIEGALFVITMAMGVALGQSAPPQSESDAVIHPILGSPMPQSPNFSRLLLGYEPNGLFLAFLVLLVALYIRGVVALTRRGDKWPINRTIFFALGISVADFAVNGGLGVYSHVTFSFHMVAHMALATVAPIGIVLGAPITLALRTLPIGRTPQERGVRGFALALLHSRYSRFLTNPIVSMLIFDGSMFALYFTDLFKWLMSYHFGHFFMEMHFFIVGFLFFASLIGVDPIPNKFPFVGRIVVILAAMSIHAFFSISLMSSSVLVDGGYFASLERPWWPDLLGDQRTGAAFGWAFGEVPILLALAATFVQWVRSDSNEAARIERNSERARQAGVPDEVDRYNEYLKSLDEGNRRDT
;
A
#
# COMPACT_ATOMS: atom_id res chain seq x y z
N MET A 1 -35.15 -13.01 -12.18
CA MET A 1 -33.84 -13.59 -12.53
C MET A 1 -34.10 -14.87 -13.29
N SER A 2 -33.68 -14.92 -14.55
CA SER A 2 -33.88 -16.08 -15.43
C SER A 2 -33.02 -17.27 -14.98
N THR A 3 -33.33 -18.47 -15.46
CA THR A 3 -32.54 -19.69 -15.19
C THR A 3 -31.08 -19.54 -15.66
N SER A 4 -30.86 -18.92 -16.81
CA SER A 4 -29.51 -18.64 -17.34
C SER A 4 -28.72 -17.64 -16.48
N GLU A 5 -29.38 -16.59 -15.95
CA GLU A 5 -28.75 -15.66 -14.99
C GLU A 5 -28.37 -16.37 -13.69
N ARG A 6 -29.20 -17.31 -13.21
CA ARG A 6 -28.92 -18.12 -12.00
C ARG A 6 -27.75 -19.07 -12.18
N GLU A 7 -27.66 -19.74 -13.32
CA GLU A 7 -26.54 -20.62 -13.64
C GLU A 7 -25.21 -19.85 -13.72
N LEU A 8 -25.23 -18.61 -14.23
CA LEU A 8 -24.06 -17.72 -14.26
C LEU A 8 -23.69 -17.15 -12.88
N ALA A 9 -24.68 -16.77 -12.08
CA ALA A 9 -24.47 -16.10 -10.79
C ALA A 9 -24.10 -17.08 -9.67
N HIS A 10 -24.66 -18.29 -9.67
CA HIS A 10 -24.49 -19.28 -8.60
C HIS A 10 -23.01 -19.60 -8.28
N PRO A 11 -22.14 -19.96 -9.24
CA PRO A 11 -20.73 -20.23 -8.95
C PRO A 11 -19.96 -18.99 -8.50
N ARG A 12 -20.33 -17.79 -8.99
CA ARG A 12 -19.70 -16.52 -8.59
C ARG A 12 -20.02 -16.19 -7.13
N PHE A 13 -21.30 -16.27 -6.78
CA PHE A 13 -21.78 -16.00 -5.43
C PHE A 13 -21.18 -16.99 -4.42
N HIS A 14 -21.23 -18.30 -4.71
CA HIS A 14 -20.68 -19.32 -3.81
C HIS A 14 -19.17 -19.17 -3.57
N GLN A 15 -18.40 -18.84 -4.62
CA GLN A 15 -16.96 -18.65 -4.46
C GLN A 15 -16.66 -17.44 -3.56
N ILE A 16 -17.35 -16.32 -3.77
CA ILE A 16 -17.19 -15.11 -2.94
C ILE A 16 -17.64 -15.42 -1.51
N ALA A 17 -18.80 -16.05 -1.33
CA ALA A 17 -19.35 -16.40 -0.04
C ALA A 17 -18.41 -17.31 0.77
N LEU A 18 -17.79 -18.31 0.14
CA LEU A 18 -16.81 -19.20 0.79
C LEU A 18 -15.57 -18.43 1.27
N TRP A 19 -15.03 -17.52 0.45
CA TRP A 19 -13.88 -16.69 0.85
C TRP A 19 -14.25 -15.68 1.95
N SER A 20 -15.42 -15.06 1.86
CA SER A 20 -15.93 -14.16 2.90
C SER A 20 -16.13 -14.92 4.23
N LEU A 21 -16.71 -16.12 4.19
CA LEU A 21 -16.91 -16.94 5.37
C LEU A 21 -15.58 -17.38 5.98
N ALA A 22 -14.61 -17.80 5.16
CA ALA A 22 -13.27 -18.14 5.62
C ALA A 22 -12.58 -16.93 6.29
N ALA A 23 -12.68 -15.75 5.69
CA ALA A 23 -12.11 -14.52 6.26
C ALA A 23 -12.77 -14.17 7.61
N VAL A 24 -14.09 -14.24 7.72
CA VAL A 24 -14.84 -14.00 8.98
C VAL A 24 -14.47 -15.05 10.04
N ALA A 25 -14.30 -16.32 9.66
CA ALA A 25 -13.92 -17.39 10.57
C ALA A 25 -12.50 -17.19 11.11
N ILE A 26 -11.52 -16.91 10.25
CA ILE A 26 -10.13 -16.69 10.64
C ILE A 26 -10.01 -15.44 11.52
N THR A 27 -10.57 -14.32 11.09
CA THR A 27 -10.52 -13.06 11.85
C THR A 27 -11.24 -13.16 13.19
N GLY A 28 -12.42 -13.81 13.22
CA GLY A 28 -13.17 -14.05 14.45
C GLY A 28 -12.45 -14.96 15.43
N ALA A 29 -11.82 -16.03 14.95
CA ALA A 29 -11.05 -16.95 15.77
C ALA A 29 -9.79 -16.28 16.34
N LEU A 30 -9.04 -15.53 15.53
CA LEU A 30 -7.84 -14.80 15.98
C LEU A 30 -8.18 -13.73 17.03
N ASN A 31 -9.18 -12.88 16.77
CA ASN A 31 -9.63 -11.88 17.74
C ASN A 31 -10.15 -12.52 19.03
N GLY A 32 -10.88 -13.63 18.90
CA GLY A 32 -11.33 -14.42 20.03
C GLY A 32 -10.17 -14.97 20.87
N TRP A 33 -9.15 -15.52 20.21
CA TRP A 33 -7.96 -16.08 20.84
C TRP A 33 -7.16 -15.01 21.60
N ILE A 34 -6.92 -13.85 20.97
CA ILE A 34 -6.23 -12.72 21.60
C ILE A 34 -6.95 -12.28 22.88
N ARG A 35 -8.28 -12.18 22.82
CA ARG A 35 -9.11 -11.81 23.98
C ARG A 35 -9.22 -12.92 25.03
N LEU A 36 -9.07 -14.18 24.64
CA LEU A 36 -9.05 -15.32 25.57
C LEU A 36 -7.75 -15.32 26.38
N GLY A 37 -6.65 -14.84 25.79
CA GLY A 37 -5.34 -14.67 26.41
C GLY A 37 -4.58 -15.99 26.62
N SER A 38 -5.24 -16.98 27.21
CA SER A 38 -4.67 -18.29 27.53
C SER A 38 -5.68 -19.42 27.34
N ILE A 39 -5.17 -20.60 27.01
CA ILE A 39 -5.99 -21.82 26.86
C ILE A 39 -6.64 -22.25 28.19
N SER A 40 -6.09 -21.83 29.33
CA SER A 40 -6.68 -22.07 30.65
C SER A 40 -8.07 -21.44 30.80
N HIS A 41 -8.34 -20.35 30.08
CA HIS A 41 -9.62 -19.65 30.14
C HIS A 41 -10.68 -20.20 29.20
N ILE A 42 -10.41 -21.31 28.49
CA ILE A 42 -11.35 -21.87 27.52
C ILE A 42 -12.67 -22.34 28.15
N GLY A 43 -12.65 -22.72 29.43
CA GLY A 43 -13.84 -23.08 30.20
C GLY A 43 -14.67 -21.89 30.69
N SER A 44 -14.18 -20.65 30.54
CA SER A 44 -14.94 -19.45 30.90
C SER A 44 -16.18 -19.28 30.01
N ARG A 45 -17.16 -18.50 30.45
CA ARG A 45 -18.35 -18.16 29.62
C ARG A 45 -17.94 -17.58 28.26
N TYR A 46 -16.90 -16.74 28.25
CA TYR A 46 -16.31 -16.18 27.04
C TYR A 46 -15.71 -17.29 26.14
N GLY A 47 -14.91 -18.19 26.72
CA GLY A 47 -14.27 -19.29 26.01
C GLY A 47 -15.26 -20.29 25.40
N VAL A 48 -16.32 -20.65 26.13
CA VAL A 48 -17.38 -21.54 25.62
C VAL A 48 -18.15 -20.90 24.47
N LEU A 49 -18.50 -19.60 24.58
CA LEU A 49 -19.17 -18.86 23.50
C LEU A 49 -18.27 -18.76 22.26
N LEU A 50 -16.97 -18.52 22.45
CA LEU A 50 -15.99 -18.47 21.37
C LEU A 50 -15.85 -19.82 20.66
N LEU A 51 -15.74 -20.92 21.42
CA LEU A 51 -15.67 -22.27 20.86
C LEU A 51 -16.94 -22.61 20.09
N GLY A 52 -18.12 -22.39 20.67
CA GLY A 52 -19.38 -22.68 20.01
C GLY A 52 -19.55 -21.89 18.71
N LYS A 53 -19.24 -20.58 18.73
CA LYS A 53 -19.23 -19.75 17.52
C LYS A 53 -18.25 -20.27 16.47
N SER A 54 -17.05 -20.68 16.87
CA SER A 54 -16.03 -21.21 15.96
C SER A 54 -16.45 -22.53 15.31
N ILE A 55 -17.05 -23.44 16.09
CA ILE A 55 -17.60 -24.71 15.60
C ILE A 55 -18.73 -24.45 14.59
N LEU A 56 -19.65 -23.51 14.89
CA LEU A 56 -20.72 -23.14 13.97
C LEU A 56 -20.18 -22.58 12.65
N LEU A 57 -19.17 -21.72 12.69
CA LEU A 57 -18.53 -21.20 11.48
C LEU A 57 -17.87 -22.30 10.64
N ILE A 58 -17.19 -23.25 11.28
CA ILE A 58 -16.62 -24.44 10.61
C ILE A 58 -17.73 -25.29 9.98
N LEU A 59 -18.86 -25.47 10.68
CA LEU A 59 -20.00 -26.23 10.18
C LEU A 59 -20.62 -25.56 8.95
N ILE A 60 -20.90 -24.25 9.01
CA ILE A 60 -21.41 -23.46 7.87
C ILE A 60 -20.43 -23.58 6.70
N PHE A 61 -19.12 -23.46 6.95
CA PHE A 61 -18.11 -23.56 5.91
C PHE A 61 -18.10 -24.95 5.25
N THR A 62 -18.19 -26.01 6.06
CA THR A 62 -18.21 -27.39 5.56
C THR A 62 -19.46 -27.67 4.72
N ILE A 63 -20.63 -27.18 5.16
CA ILE A 63 -21.89 -27.29 4.42
C ILE A 63 -21.79 -26.54 3.08
N ALA A 64 -21.35 -25.28 3.11
CA ALA A 64 -21.20 -24.46 1.91
C ALA A 64 -20.16 -25.07 0.93
N PHE A 65 -19.05 -25.59 1.44
CA PHE A 65 -17.98 -26.17 0.61
C PHE A 65 -18.39 -27.51 -0.02
N THR A 66 -19.06 -28.37 0.74
CA THR A 66 -19.55 -29.65 0.22
C THR A 66 -20.66 -29.45 -0.81
N SER A 67 -21.55 -28.46 -0.60
CA SER A 67 -22.54 -28.08 -1.60
C SER A 67 -21.91 -27.52 -2.87
N TYR A 68 -20.93 -26.63 -2.73
CA TYR A 68 -20.19 -26.09 -3.87
C TYR A 68 -19.56 -27.19 -4.72
N ARG A 69 -19.02 -28.26 -4.10
CA ARG A 69 -18.46 -29.41 -4.83
C ARG A 69 -19.53 -30.27 -5.50
N ARG A 70 -20.68 -30.50 -4.84
CA ARG A 70 -21.74 -31.39 -5.34
C ARG A 70 -22.59 -30.76 -6.45
N ASN A 71 -22.90 -29.47 -6.34
CA ASN A 71 -23.83 -28.78 -7.23
C ASN A 71 -23.15 -28.11 -8.45
N LYS A 72 -21.98 -28.62 -8.85
CA LYS A 72 -21.19 -28.03 -9.95
C LYS A 72 -21.81 -28.24 -11.33
N GLU A 73 -22.67 -29.27 -11.49
CA GLU A 73 -23.19 -29.70 -12.80
C GLU A 73 -24.71 -29.52 -12.97
N ARG A 74 -25.52 -29.58 -11.90
CA ARG A 74 -26.97 -29.29 -11.93
C ARG A 74 -27.45 -28.78 -10.57
N VAL A 75 -28.12 -27.63 -10.58
CA VAL A 75 -28.70 -27.02 -9.37
C VAL A 75 -30.22 -27.25 -9.36
N GLN A 76 -30.71 -28.02 -8.40
CA GLN A 76 -32.15 -28.24 -8.21
C GLN A 76 -32.71 -27.21 -7.21
N GLU A 77 -33.74 -26.46 -7.61
CA GLU A 77 -34.22 -25.28 -6.85
C GLU A 77 -34.61 -25.60 -5.40
N ARG A 78 -35.36 -26.69 -5.17
CA ARG A 78 -35.78 -27.09 -3.80
C ARG A 78 -34.59 -27.40 -2.88
N THR A 79 -33.52 -27.95 -3.43
CA THR A 79 -32.30 -28.29 -2.67
C THR A 79 -31.54 -27.02 -2.31
N LEU A 80 -31.47 -26.07 -3.25
CA LEU A 80 -30.82 -24.77 -3.04
C LEU A 80 -31.57 -23.93 -1.99
N THR A 81 -32.89 -23.82 -2.07
CA THR A 81 -33.69 -23.03 -1.09
C THR A 81 -33.60 -23.61 0.31
N ARG A 82 -33.67 -24.95 0.43
CA ARG A 82 -33.50 -25.64 1.72
C ARG A 82 -32.11 -25.41 2.31
N GLN A 83 -31.07 -25.47 1.48
CA GLN A 83 -29.71 -25.22 1.94
C GLN A 83 -29.51 -23.77 2.38
N LEU A 84 -29.95 -22.80 1.58
CA LEU A 84 -29.86 -21.38 1.93
C LEU A 84 -30.62 -21.07 3.23
N ALA A 85 -31.75 -21.75 3.47
CA ALA A 85 -32.47 -21.65 4.74
C ALA A 85 -31.66 -22.20 5.92
N ILE A 86 -31.01 -23.36 5.76
CA ILE A 86 -30.14 -23.96 6.80
C ILE A 86 -28.93 -23.07 7.08
N GLU A 87 -28.22 -22.63 6.04
CA GLU A 87 -27.07 -21.74 6.17
C GLU A 87 -27.48 -20.41 6.80
N GLY A 88 -28.62 -19.84 6.38
CA GLY A 88 -29.18 -18.62 6.97
C GLY A 88 -29.52 -18.79 8.45
N ALA A 89 -30.16 -19.90 8.84
CA ALA A 89 -30.46 -20.18 10.24
C ALA A 89 -29.18 -20.33 11.09
N LEU A 90 -28.19 -21.09 10.60
CA LEU A 90 -26.90 -21.22 11.27
C LEU A 90 -26.17 -19.87 11.37
N PHE A 91 -26.27 -19.02 10.34
CA PHE A 91 -25.69 -17.68 10.36
C PHE A 91 -26.35 -16.78 11.40
N VAL A 92 -27.68 -16.81 11.52
CA VAL A 92 -28.42 -16.08 12.56
C VAL A 92 -27.98 -16.53 13.96
N ILE A 93 -27.86 -17.85 14.19
CA ILE A 93 -27.37 -18.39 15.47
C ILE A 93 -25.93 -17.94 15.74
N THR A 94 -25.05 -18.03 14.73
CA THR A 94 -23.65 -17.59 14.83
C THR A 94 -23.55 -16.10 15.14
N MET A 95 -24.42 -15.29 14.55
CA MET A 95 -24.48 -13.85 14.79
C MET A 95 -25.00 -13.55 16.20
N ALA A 96 -26.04 -14.24 16.67
CA ALA A 96 -26.51 -14.14 18.05
C ALA A 96 -25.42 -14.51 19.07
N MET A 97 -24.68 -15.60 18.83
CA MET A 97 -23.51 -15.96 19.65
C MET A 97 -22.42 -14.90 19.56
N GLY A 98 -22.21 -14.30 18.38
CA GLY A 98 -21.27 -13.19 18.20
C GLY A 98 -21.63 -11.95 19.01
N VAL A 99 -22.91 -11.59 19.07
CA VAL A 99 -23.43 -10.49 19.91
C VAL A 99 -23.26 -10.82 21.39
N ALA A 100 -23.63 -12.04 21.80
CA ALA A 100 -23.46 -12.49 23.18
C ALA A 100 -21.98 -12.49 23.61
N LEU A 101 -21.08 -12.92 22.72
CA LEU A 101 -19.63 -12.87 22.95
C LEU A 101 -19.11 -11.43 23.07
N GLY A 102 -19.62 -10.52 22.24
CA GLY A 102 -19.25 -9.10 22.28
C GLY A 102 -19.69 -8.39 23.57
N GLN A 103 -20.74 -8.87 24.23
CA GLN A 103 -21.21 -8.38 25.52
C GLN A 103 -20.58 -9.09 26.72
N SER A 104 -19.98 -10.27 26.53
CA SER A 104 -19.27 -10.97 27.60
C SER A 104 -17.91 -10.33 27.85
N ALA A 105 -17.63 -9.99 29.11
CA ALA A 105 -16.31 -9.52 29.51
C ALA A 105 -15.27 -10.62 29.22
N PRO A 106 -14.19 -10.32 28.47
CA PRO A 106 -13.10 -11.25 28.31
C PRO A 106 -12.44 -11.54 29.67
N PRO A 107 -11.79 -12.72 29.83
CA PRO A 107 -11.01 -13.02 31.02
C PRO A 107 -9.96 -11.92 31.25
N GLN A 108 -9.88 -11.41 32.48
CA GLN A 108 -8.81 -10.47 32.82
C GLN A 108 -7.49 -11.25 32.89
N SER A 109 -6.52 -10.89 32.05
CA SER A 109 -5.15 -11.37 32.22
C SER A 109 -4.52 -10.54 33.34
N GLU A 110 -4.05 -11.21 34.39
CA GLU A 110 -3.24 -10.56 35.44
C GLU A 110 -1.97 -10.02 34.78
N SER A 111 -1.91 -8.71 34.56
CA SER A 111 -0.72 -8.00 34.14
C SER A 111 -0.48 -6.86 35.11
N ASP A 112 0.67 -6.89 35.79
CA ASP A 112 1.07 -5.84 36.74
C ASP A 112 1.52 -4.55 36.03
N ALA A 113 1.50 -4.52 34.69
CA ALA A 113 1.94 -3.37 33.91
C ALA A 113 0.90 -2.25 33.92
N VAL A 114 1.29 -1.07 34.41
CA VAL A 114 0.45 0.14 34.40
C VAL A 114 0.22 0.57 32.94
N ILE A 115 -1.03 0.49 32.49
CA ILE A 115 -1.43 0.90 31.13
C ILE A 115 -1.50 2.43 31.08
N HIS A 116 -0.81 3.04 30.11
CA HIS A 116 -0.86 4.48 29.92
C HIS A 116 -2.20 4.88 29.27
N PRO A 117 -3.01 5.80 29.85
CA PRO A 117 -4.35 6.10 29.35
C PRO A 117 -4.41 6.58 27.89
N ILE A 118 -3.36 7.28 27.44
CA ILE A 118 -3.27 7.81 26.07
C ILE A 118 -2.76 6.76 25.07
N LEU A 119 -1.82 5.89 25.49
CA LEU A 119 -1.22 4.90 24.58
C LEU A 119 -2.10 3.65 24.48
N GLY A 120 -2.88 3.34 25.52
CA GLY A 120 -3.58 2.07 25.63
C GLY A 120 -2.66 0.86 25.87
N SER A 121 -1.36 1.11 26.01
CA SER A 121 -0.32 0.14 26.32
C SER A 121 0.61 0.69 27.42
N PRO A 122 1.44 -0.16 28.06
CA PRO A 122 2.45 0.32 29.01
C PRO A 122 3.45 1.25 28.33
N MET A 123 3.88 2.31 29.02
CA MET A 123 4.91 3.23 28.52
C MET A 123 6.20 2.44 28.22
N PRO A 124 6.73 2.48 26.98
CA PRO A 124 7.96 1.79 26.64
C PRO A 124 9.14 2.31 27.47
N GLN A 125 10.08 1.43 27.79
CA GLN A 125 11.32 1.82 28.46
C GLN A 125 12.23 2.62 27.52
N SER A 126 13.22 3.32 28.07
CA SER A 126 14.18 4.13 27.30
C SER A 126 14.73 3.36 26.10
N PRO A 127 14.81 3.99 24.90
CA PRO A 127 15.31 3.34 23.71
C PRO A 127 16.75 2.87 23.92
N ASN A 128 17.03 1.69 23.39
CA ASN A 128 18.38 1.18 23.20
C ASN A 128 18.40 0.39 21.87
N PHE A 129 19.59 0.04 21.39
CA PHE A 129 19.73 -0.62 20.09
C PHE A 129 18.90 -1.92 19.99
N SER A 130 18.89 -2.74 21.04
CA SER A 130 18.13 -3.99 21.06
C SER A 130 16.62 -3.76 21.01
N ARG A 131 16.09 -2.84 21.85
CA ARG A 131 14.66 -2.50 21.87
C ARG A 131 14.20 -1.88 20.56
N LEU A 132 15.03 -1.05 19.93
CA LEU A 132 14.71 -0.42 18.66
C LEU A 132 14.69 -1.44 17.51
N LEU A 133 15.66 -2.37 17.48
CA LEU A 133 15.78 -3.34 16.40
C LEU A 133 14.84 -4.54 16.54
N LEU A 134 14.65 -5.04 17.77
CA LEU A 134 13.92 -6.27 18.07
C LEU A 134 12.53 -6.02 18.69
N GLY A 135 12.22 -4.78 19.10
CA GLY A 135 10.89 -4.42 19.57
C GLY A 135 9.86 -4.67 18.48
N TYR A 136 8.67 -5.13 18.87
CA TYR A 136 7.59 -5.42 17.94
C TYR A 136 6.23 -5.32 18.62
N GLU A 137 5.39 -4.41 18.15
CA GLU A 137 3.99 -4.23 18.58
C GLU A 137 3.11 -4.17 17.33
N PRO A 138 2.42 -5.27 16.97
CA PRO A 138 1.73 -5.33 15.70
C PRO A 138 0.46 -4.49 15.67
N ASN A 139 0.41 -3.50 14.78
CA ASN A 139 -0.82 -2.90 14.30
C ASN A 139 -1.56 -3.91 13.41
N GLY A 140 -2.63 -4.51 13.93
CA GLY A 140 -3.37 -5.57 13.25
C GLY A 140 -3.91 -5.18 11.87
N LEU A 141 -4.33 -3.92 11.68
CA LEU A 141 -4.84 -3.44 10.39
C LEU A 141 -3.72 -3.28 9.37
N PHE A 142 -2.60 -2.67 9.77
CA PHE A 142 -1.44 -2.48 8.91
C PHE A 142 -0.81 -3.82 8.53
N LEU A 143 -0.63 -4.71 9.50
CA LEU A 143 -0.10 -6.05 9.27
C LEU A 143 -0.99 -6.88 8.35
N ALA A 144 -2.32 -6.83 8.52
CA ALA A 144 -3.26 -7.49 7.61
C ALA A 144 -3.16 -6.95 6.18
N PHE A 145 -2.98 -5.63 6.03
CA PHE A 145 -2.73 -4.99 4.73
C PHE A 145 -1.42 -5.48 4.09
N LEU A 146 -0.31 -5.52 4.83
CA LEU A 146 0.97 -6.04 4.33
C LEU A 146 0.88 -7.52 3.94
N VAL A 147 0.27 -8.36 4.78
CA VAL A 147 0.07 -9.78 4.49
C VAL A 147 -0.73 -9.96 3.20
N LEU A 148 -1.78 -9.16 2.99
CA LEU A 148 -2.55 -9.18 1.75
C LEU A 148 -1.67 -8.80 0.54
N LEU A 149 -0.88 -7.73 0.63
CA LEU A 149 0.05 -7.34 -0.44
C LEU A 149 1.05 -8.44 -0.78
N VAL A 150 1.67 -9.05 0.24
CA VAL A 150 2.63 -10.15 0.06
C VAL A 150 1.96 -11.37 -0.56
N ALA A 151 0.78 -11.76 -0.06
CA ALA A 151 0.04 -12.91 -0.58
C ALA A 151 -0.34 -12.72 -2.05
N LEU A 152 -0.79 -11.51 -2.44
CA LEU A 152 -1.10 -11.18 -3.82
C LEU A 152 0.16 -11.19 -4.71
N TYR A 153 1.27 -10.64 -4.23
CA TYR A 153 2.53 -10.61 -4.95
C TYR A 153 3.09 -12.02 -5.18
N ILE A 154 3.20 -12.83 -4.13
CA ILE A 154 3.66 -14.24 -4.23
C ILE A 154 2.75 -15.04 -5.15
N ARG A 155 1.43 -14.89 -5.02
CA ARG A 155 0.47 -15.54 -5.92
C ARG A 155 0.71 -15.14 -7.37
N GLY A 156 0.99 -13.88 -7.64
CA GLY A 156 1.35 -13.38 -8.96
C GLY A 156 2.62 -14.06 -9.50
N VAL A 157 3.71 -14.07 -8.71
CA VAL A 157 4.96 -14.71 -9.10
C VAL A 157 4.76 -16.20 -9.39
N VAL A 158 4.11 -16.93 -8.48
CA VAL A 158 3.82 -18.37 -8.66
C VAL A 158 2.96 -18.62 -9.90
N ALA A 159 1.95 -17.79 -10.14
CA ALA A 159 1.09 -17.92 -11.32
C ALA A 159 1.86 -17.70 -12.62
N LEU A 160 2.82 -16.77 -12.64
CA LEU A 160 3.66 -16.49 -13.79
C LEU A 160 4.66 -17.63 -14.04
N THR A 161 5.35 -18.09 -12.98
CA THR A 161 6.30 -19.20 -13.07
C THR A 161 5.63 -20.50 -13.51
N ARG A 162 4.42 -20.80 -13.04
CA ARG A 162 3.66 -21.99 -13.49
C ARG A 162 3.26 -21.94 -14.97
N ARG A 163 3.22 -20.75 -15.59
CA ARG A 163 2.99 -20.59 -17.03
C ARG A 163 4.26 -20.72 -17.87
N GLY A 164 5.42 -20.87 -17.25
CA GLY A 164 6.73 -20.91 -17.92
C GLY A 164 7.40 -19.55 -18.07
N ASP A 165 6.76 -18.47 -17.59
CA ASP A 165 7.29 -17.11 -17.65
C ASP A 165 8.26 -16.85 -16.48
N LYS A 166 9.40 -16.21 -16.77
CA LYS A 166 10.39 -15.84 -15.75
C LYS A 166 10.05 -14.47 -15.14
N TRP A 167 9.96 -14.41 -13.81
CA TRP A 167 9.91 -13.14 -13.07
C TRP A 167 11.31 -12.76 -12.57
N PRO A 168 11.79 -11.53 -12.81
CA PRO A 168 13.11 -11.11 -12.32
C PRO A 168 13.20 -11.15 -10.78
N ILE A 169 14.21 -11.86 -10.26
CA ILE A 169 14.39 -12.06 -8.80
C ILE A 169 14.62 -10.73 -8.07
N ASN A 170 15.34 -9.80 -8.70
CA ASN A 170 15.59 -8.47 -8.15
C ASN A 170 14.29 -7.72 -7.80
N ARG A 171 13.22 -7.86 -8.60
CA ARG A 171 11.91 -7.26 -8.31
C ARG A 171 11.30 -7.82 -7.03
N THR A 172 11.38 -9.15 -6.84
CA THR A 172 10.94 -9.79 -5.60
C THR A 172 11.76 -9.34 -4.39
N ILE A 173 13.07 -9.18 -4.54
CA ILE A 173 13.94 -8.68 -3.45
C ILE A 173 13.54 -7.25 -3.07
N PHE A 174 13.42 -6.33 -4.04
CA PHE A 174 13.02 -4.95 -3.76
C PHE A 174 11.63 -4.85 -3.13
N PHE A 175 10.68 -5.65 -3.63
CA PHE A 175 9.34 -5.73 -3.03
C PHE A 175 9.42 -6.20 -1.57
N ALA A 176 10.16 -7.27 -1.30
CA ALA A 176 10.32 -7.79 0.06
C ALA A 176 10.97 -6.77 0.99
N LEU A 177 12.04 -6.09 0.54
CA LEU A 177 12.68 -5.03 1.31
C LEU A 177 11.73 -3.86 1.59
N GLY A 178 10.95 -3.43 0.60
CA GLY A 178 9.96 -2.35 0.78
C GLY A 178 8.88 -2.71 1.80
N ILE A 179 8.38 -3.96 1.77
CA ILE A 179 7.43 -4.47 2.76
C ILE A 179 8.07 -4.57 4.14
N SER A 180 9.31 -5.06 4.25
CA SER A 180 10.03 -5.15 5.53
C SER A 180 10.29 -3.78 6.15
N VAL A 181 10.60 -2.76 5.36
CA VAL A 181 10.75 -1.38 5.86
C VAL A 181 9.41 -0.84 6.34
N ALA A 182 8.32 -1.07 5.61
CA ALA A 182 6.98 -0.65 6.04
C ALA A 182 6.56 -1.36 7.34
N ASP A 183 6.83 -2.66 7.46
CA ASP A 183 6.56 -3.43 8.68
C ASP A 183 7.39 -2.93 9.86
N PHE A 184 8.69 -2.69 9.66
CA PHE A 184 9.55 -2.19 10.72
C PHE A 184 9.16 -0.78 11.19
N ALA A 185 8.76 0.10 10.26
CA ALA A 185 8.35 1.47 10.56
C ALA A 185 7.06 1.55 11.38
N VAL A 186 6.12 0.61 11.19
CA VAL A 186 4.80 0.63 11.85
C VAL A 186 4.71 -0.37 13.00
N ASN A 187 5.14 -1.61 12.79
CA ASN A 187 4.99 -2.70 13.75
C ASN A 187 6.28 -2.98 14.54
N GLY A 188 7.45 -2.57 14.03
CA GLY A 188 8.74 -2.78 14.68
C GLY A 188 9.01 -1.80 15.82
N GLY A 189 10.21 -1.87 16.40
CA GLY A 189 10.60 -0.99 17.51
C GLY A 189 10.56 0.48 17.13
N LEU A 190 10.81 0.80 15.85
CA LEU A 190 10.63 2.15 15.32
C LEU A 190 9.18 2.64 15.43
N GLY A 191 8.20 1.77 15.16
CA GLY A 191 6.77 2.05 15.35
C GLY A 191 6.38 2.19 16.82
N VAL A 192 6.93 1.34 17.70
CA VAL A 192 6.70 1.47 19.16
C VAL A 192 7.15 2.85 19.66
N TYR A 193 8.34 3.30 19.24
CA TYR A 193 8.88 4.58 19.68
C TYR A 193 8.28 5.80 18.94
N SER A 194 7.72 5.63 17.74
CA SER A 194 7.06 6.72 17.01
C SER A 194 5.85 7.28 17.75
N HIS A 195 5.13 6.46 18.52
CA HIS A 195 4.01 6.89 19.34
C HIS A 195 4.40 7.77 20.52
N VAL A 196 5.65 7.71 20.95
CA VAL A 196 6.08 8.38 22.19
C VAL A 196 7.14 9.44 21.97
N THR A 197 7.72 9.58 20.78
CA THR A 197 8.80 10.55 20.50
C THR A 197 8.73 11.08 19.07
N PHE A 198 8.93 12.38 18.92
CA PHE A 198 8.83 13.06 17.62
C PHE A 198 9.94 12.62 16.68
N SER A 199 11.18 12.43 17.16
CA SER A 199 12.30 12.01 16.31
C SER A 199 12.10 10.63 15.70
N PHE A 200 11.66 9.64 16.49
CA PHE A 200 11.33 8.31 15.99
C PHE A 200 10.09 8.35 15.10
N HIS A 201 9.11 9.21 15.40
CA HIS A 201 7.98 9.46 14.51
C HIS A 201 8.44 9.95 13.12
N MET A 202 9.41 10.88 13.07
CA MET A 202 9.96 11.34 11.79
C MET A 202 10.66 10.22 11.03
N VAL A 203 11.50 9.44 11.70
CA VAL A 203 12.20 8.34 11.04
C VAL A 203 11.21 7.28 10.53
N ALA A 204 10.19 6.93 11.31
CA ALA A 204 9.14 5.99 10.92
C ALA A 204 8.37 6.47 9.69
N HIS A 205 7.82 7.69 9.74
CA HIS A 205 7.02 8.23 8.66
C HIS A 205 7.85 8.51 7.40
N MET A 206 9.11 8.94 7.53
CA MET A 206 9.97 9.11 6.36
C MET A 206 10.33 7.77 5.72
N ALA A 207 10.71 6.76 6.51
CA ALA A 207 10.96 5.42 5.97
C ALA A 207 9.72 4.85 5.25
N LEU A 208 8.53 5.11 5.80
CA LEU A 208 7.25 4.70 5.24
C LEU A 208 6.85 5.51 3.99
N ALA A 209 7.21 6.79 3.91
CA ALA A 209 6.90 7.69 2.81
C ALA A 209 7.89 7.59 1.64
N THR A 210 9.14 7.21 1.89
CA THR A 210 10.20 7.19 0.88
C THR A 210 10.75 5.79 0.63
N VAL A 211 11.46 5.22 1.61
CA VAL A 211 12.25 4.00 1.44
C VAL A 211 11.37 2.80 1.10
N ALA A 212 10.28 2.57 1.83
CA ALA A 212 9.36 1.47 1.57
C ALA A 212 8.71 1.58 0.17
N PRO A 213 8.11 2.73 -0.20
CA PRO A 213 7.58 2.98 -1.54
C PRO A 213 8.57 2.74 -2.68
N ILE A 214 9.83 3.18 -2.57
CA ILE A 214 10.84 2.96 -3.60
C ILE A 214 11.05 1.45 -3.81
N GLY A 215 11.23 0.68 -2.73
CA GLY A 215 11.36 -0.78 -2.81
C GLY A 215 10.14 -1.43 -3.47
N ILE A 216 8.94 -1.01 -3.08
CA ILE A 216 7.69 -1.55 -3.64
C ILE A 216 7.55 -1.21 -5.13
N VAL A 217 7.83 0.02 -5.55
CA VAL A 217 7.77 0.46 -6.96
C VAL A 217 8.75 -0.32 -7.83
N LEU A 218 9.98 -0.55 -7.34
CA LEU A 218 10.98 -1.36 -8.03
C LEU A 218 10.58 -2.84 -8.14
N GLY A 219 9.69 -3.31 -7.25
CA GLY A 219 9.04 -4.61 -7.34
C GLY A 219 8.03 -4.75 -8.49
N ALA A 220 7.61 -3.65 -9.11
CA ALA A 220 6.63 -3.60 -10.19
C ALA A 220 5.32 -4.39 -9.93
N PRO A 221 4.66 -4.16 -8.78
CA PRO A 221 3.47 -4.89 -8.38
C PRO A 221 2.31 -4.70 -9.37
N ILE A 222 2.19 -3.53 -10.02
CA ILE A 222 1.11 -3.28 -10.99
C ILE A 222 1.34 -4.11 -12.26
N THR A 223 2.57 -4.18 -12.76
CA THR A 223 2.94 -5.04 -13.90
C THR A 223 2.65 -6.50 -13.59
N LEU A 224 3.04 -6.97 -12.41
CA LEU A 224 2.78 -8.34 -11.98
C LEU A 224 1.29 -8.62 -11.91
N ALA A 225 0.51 -7.71 -11.32
CA ALA A 225 -0.94 -7.81 -11.28
C ALA A 225 -1.54 -7.88 -12.69
N LEU A 226 -1.18 -6.96 -13.60
CA LEU A 226 -1.73 -6.94 -14.95
C LEU A 226 -1.36 -8.18 -15.79
N ARG A 227 -0.23 -8.83 -15.51
CA ARG A 227 0.19 -10.08 -16.17
C ARG A 227 -0.51 -11.33 -15.63
N THR A 228 -0.99 -11.29 -14.39
CA THR A 228 -1.49 -12.47 -13.67
C THR A 228 -2.99 -12.43 -13.39
N LEU A 229 -3.59 -11.23 -13.37
CA LEU A 229 -5.02 -11.04 -13.12
C LEU A 229 -5.87 -11.76 -14.18
N PRO A 230 -6.96 -12.43 -13.77
CA PRO A 230 -7.86 -13.10 -14.71
C PRO A 230 -8.45 -12.14 -15.75
N ILE A 231 -8.44 -12.58 -17.00
CA ILE A 231 -9.21 -11.97 -18.09
C ILE A 231 -10.70 -12.34 -17.96
N GLY A 232 -11.57 -11.57 -18.61
CA GLY A 232 -12.99 -11.92 -18.72
C GLY A 232 -13.18 -13.28 -19.37
N ARG A 233 -14.18 -14.04 -18.91
CA ARG A 233 -14.46 -15.38 -19.45
C ARG A 233 -15.18 -15.32 -20.80
N THR A 234 -15.91 -14.23 -21.04
CA THR A 234 -16.60 -13.93 -22.29
C THR A 234 -16.17 -12.57 -22.83
N PRO A 235 -16.30 -12.30 -24.15
CA PRO A 235 -15.98 -11.00 -24.74
C PRO A 235 -16.76 -9.82 -24.12
N GLN A 236 -17.94 -10.09 -23.55
CA GLN A 236 -18.79 -9.10 -22.89
C GLN A 236 -18.40 -8.87 -21.42
N GLU A 237 -17.64 -9.77 -20.79
CA GLU A 237 -17.19 -9.64 -19.40
C GLU A 237 -15.85 -8.91 -19.34
N ARG A 238 -15.81 -7.78 -18.62
CA ARG A 238 -14.57 -6.98 -18.48
C ARG A 238 -13.48 -7.70 -17.67
N GLY A 239 -13.86 -8.57 -16.74
CA GLY A 239 -12.95 -9.31 -15.85
C GLY A 239 -12.16 -8.43 -14.87
N VAL A 240 -11.50 -9.04 -13.88
CA VAL A 240 -10.74 -8.30 -12.85
C VAL A 240 -9.60 -7.48 -13.48
N ARG A 241 -8.90 -8.06 -14.46
CA ARG A 241 -7.86 -7.35 -15.20
C ARG A 241 -8.42 -6.12 -15.95
N GLY A 242 -9.59 -6.23 -16.57
CA GLY A 242 -10.19 -5.12 -17.31
C GLY A 242 -10.71 -4.00 -16.40
N PHE A 243 -11.14 -4.32 -15.17
CA PHE A 243 -11.43 -3.30 -14.15
C PHE A 243 -10.15 -2.61 -13.67
N ALA A 244 -9.08 -3.36 -13.40
CA ALA A 244 -7.78 -2.78 -13.04
C ALA A 244 -7.26 -1.85 -14.15
N LEU A 245 -7.34 -2.27 -15.41
CA LEU A 245 -6.99 -1.43 -16.56
C LEU A 245 -7.88 -0.20 -16.70
N ALA A 246 -9.19 -0.31 -16.41
CA ALA A 246 -10.10 0.83 -16.44
C ALA A 246 -9.76 1.85 -15.35
N LEU A 247 -9.43 1.38 -14.15
CA LEU A 247 -8.99 2.23 -13.04
C LEU A 247 -7.67 2.93 -13.38
N LEU A 248 -6.68 2.19 -13.89
CA LEU A 248 -5.39 2.74 -14.31
C LEU A 248 -5.54 3.78 -15.42
N HIS A 249 -6.42 3.58 -16.40
CA HIS A 249 -6.62 4.56 -17.48
C HIS A 249 -7.67 5.63 -17.16
N SER A 250 -8.18 5.69 -15.92
CA SER A 250 -9.18 6.68 -15.53
C SER A 250 -8.60 8.09 -15.48
N ARG A 251 -9.48 9.11 -15.55
CA ARG A 251 -9.09 10.52 -15.39
C ARG A 251 -8.46 10.79 -14.02
N TYR A 252 -8.97 10.13 -12.97
CA TYR A 252 -8.43 10.22 -11.62
C TYR A 252 -7.01 9.66 -11.54
N SER A 253 -6.76 8.48 -12.12
CA SER A 253 -5.40 7.93 -12.17
C SER A 253 -4.45 8.84 -12.95
N ARG A 254 -4.89 9.41 -14.09
CA ARG A 254 -4.08 10.38 -14.84
C ARG A 254 -3.77 11.64 -14.03
N PHE A 255 -4.71 12.13 -13.24
CA PHE A 255 -4.49 13.29 -12.38
C PHE A 255 -3.49 12.96 -11.26
N LEU A 256 -3.74 11.89 -10.50
CA LEU A 256 -2.92 11.51 -9.34
C LEU A 256 -1.50 11.05 -9.74
N THR A 257 -1.35 10.38 -10.89
CA THR A 257 -0.04 9.94 -11.38
C THR A 257 0.71 11.02 -12.17
N ASN A 258 0.22 12.26 -12.19
CA ASN A 258 0.99 13.38 -12.71
C ASN A 258 2.10 13.73 -11.69
N PRO A 259 3.39 13.74 -12.08
CA PRO A 259 4.48 13.99 -11.14
C PRO A 259 4.37 15.29 -10.33
N ILE A 260 3.81 16.36 -10.90
CA ILE A 260 3.61 17.62 -10.17
C ILE A 260 2.51 17.45 -9.12
N VAL A 261 1.41 16.80 -9.48
CA VAL A 261 0.30 16.55 -8.55
C VAL A 261 0.73 15.62 -7.43
N SER A 262 1.43 14.53 -7.75
CA SER A 262 1.92 13.60 -6.73
C SER A 262 2.93 14.26 -5.80
N MET A 263 3.82 15.12 -6.30
CA MET A 263 4.72 15.96 -5.50
C MET A 263 3.93 16.88 -4.56
N LEU A 264 2.94 17.62 -5.09
CA LEU A 264 2.14 18.54 -4.28
C LEU A 264 1.33 17.82 -3.19
N ILE A 265 0.83 16.61 -3.46
CA ILE A 265 0.16 15.80 -2.44
C ILE A 265 1.18 15.29 -1.43
N PHE A 266 2.36 14.84 -1.87
CA PHE A 266 3.43 14.35 -1.01
C PHE A 266 3.91 15.44 -0.05
N ASP A 267 4.50 16.51 -0.56
CA ASP A 267 5.06 17.58 0.27
C ASP A 267 3.95 18.41 0.92
N GLY A 268 2.90 18.77 0.17
CA GLY A 268 1.82 19.60 0.69
C GLY A 268 1.07 18.95 1.85
N SER A 269 0.95 17.62 1.87
CA SER A 269 0.37 16.92 3.02
C SER A 269 1.24 16.99 4.27
N MET A 270 2.56 17.11 4.14
CA MET A 270 3.45 17.33 5.28
C MET A 270 3.20 18.71 5.90
N PHE A 271 3.11 19.75 5.08
CA PHE A 271 2.79 21.09 5.59
C PHE A 271 1.41 21.11 6.26
N ALA A 272 0.41 20.49 5.62
CA ALA A 272 -0.93 20.37 6.21
C ALA A 272 -0.91 19.61 7.54
N LEU A 273 -0.08 18.56 7.66
CA LEU A 273 -0.01 17.77 8.87
C LEU A 273 0.64 18.53 10.03
N TYR A 274 1.83 19.09 9.83
CA TYR A 274 2.67 19.63 10.89
C TYR A 274 2.44 21.11 11.19
N PHE A 275 1.89 21.89 10.26
CA PHE A 275 1.58 23.31 10.48
C PHE A 275 0.10 23.57 10.75
N THR A 276 -0.67 22.51 11.06
CA THR A 276 -2.05 22.60 11.56
C THR A 276 -2.24 21.66 12.75
N ASP A 277 -3.41 21.69 13.38
CA ASP A 277 -3.76 20.78 14.48
C ASP A 277 -3.93 19.32 14.04
N LEU A 278 -3.78 19.01 12.75
CA LEU A 278 -3.99 17.67 12.20
C LEU A 278 -3.05 16.65 12.82
N PHE A 279 -1.79 17.01 13.08
CA PHE A 279 -0.83 16.12 13.74
C PHE A 279 -1.34 15.66 15.11
N LYS A 280 -1.66 16.62 15.98
CA LYS A 280 -2.19 16.36 17.33
C LYS A 280 -3.42 15.47 17.26
N TRP A 281 -4.36 15.80 16.37
CA TRP A 281 -5.60 15.04 16.22
C TRP A 281 -5.33 13.61 15.78
N LEU A 282 -4.51 13.39 14.74
CA LEU A 282 -4.22 12.05 14.24
C LEU A 282 -3.43 11.22 15.27
N MET A 283 -2.46 11.81 15.99
CA MET A 283 -1.73 11.10 17.05
C MET A 283 -2.61 10.72 18.25
N SER A 284 -3.65 11.51 18.54
CA SER A 284 -4.54 11.27 19.69
C SER A 284 -5.49 10.08 19.50
N TYR A 285 -5.66 9.58 18.27
CA TYR A 285 -6.56 8.47 17.96
C TYR A 285 -5.82 7.36 17.22
N HIS A 286 -6.01 6.10 17.65
CA HIS A 286 -5.42 4.94 16.97
C HIS A 286 -5.72 4.90 15.46
N PHE A 287 -6.99 5.13 15.07
CA PHE A 287 -7.38 5.21 13.66
C PHE A 287 -6.82 6.46 12.96
N GLY A 288 -6.56 7.53 13.69
CA GLY A 288 -5.91 8.73 13.17
C GLY A 288 -4.47 8.43 12.77
N HIS A 289 -3.68 7.82 13.66
CA HIS A 289 -2.30 7.43 13.35
C HIS A 289 -2.24 6.44 12.19
N PHE A 290 -3.11 5.42 12.18
CA PHE A 290 -3.22 4.48 11.08
C PHE A 290 -3.53 5.18 9.73
N PHE A 291 -4.43 6.17 9.73
CA PHE A 291 -4.72 6.94 8.53
C PHE A 291 -3.50 7.76 8.08
N MET A 292 -2.78 8.35 9.03
CA MET A 292 -1.52 9.07 8.76
C MET A 292 -0.49 8.16 8.09
N GLU A 293 -0.26 6.97 8.64
CA GLU A 293 0.63 5.94 8.09
C GLU A 293 0.23 5.52 6.68
N MET A 294 -1.05 5.15 6.50
CA MET A 294 -1.59 4.76 5.19
C MET A 294 -1.44 5.88 4.16
N HIS A 295 -1.73 7.11 4.54
CA HIS A 295 -1.61 8.27 3.66
C HIS A 295 -0.18 8.42 3.15
N PHE A 296 0.83 8.47 4.02
CA PHE A 296 2.21 8.62 3.60
C PHE A 296 2.74 7.42 2.82
N PHE A 297 2.34 6.20 3.17
CA PHE A 297 2.66 5.00 2.40
C PHE A 297 2.11 5.08 0.96
N ILE A 298 0.83 5.45 0.80
CA ILE A 298 0.14 5.52 -0.49
C ILE A 298 0.67 6.67 -1.33
N VAL A 299 0.81 7.86 -0.73
CA VAL A 299 1.27 9.06 -1.43
C VAL A 299 2.75 8.93 -1.81
N GLY A 300 3.57 8.35 -0.94
CA GLY A 300 4.94 7.94 -1.28
C GLY A 300 4.97 7.00 -2.47
N PHE A 301 4.16 5.93 -2.45
CA PHE A 301 4.05 5.01 -3.58
C PHE A 301 3.64 5.74 -4.87
N LEU A 302 2.66 6.65 -4.79
CA LEU A 302 2.19 7.43 -5.93
C LEU A 302 3.30 8.34 -6.50
N PHE A 303 4.02 9.05 -5.64
CA PHE A 303 5.10 9.95 -6.03
C PHE A 303 6.24 9.18 -6.71
N PHE A 304 6.78 8.15 -6.07
CA PHE A 304 7.88 7.37 -6.64
C PHE A 304 7.45 6.54 -7.85
N ALA A 305 6.21 6.07 -7.91
CA ALA A 305 5.66 5.43 -9.12
C ALA A 305 5.59 6.40 -10.30
N SER A 306 5.22 7.66 -10.07
CA SER A 306 5.13 8.69 -11.12
C SER A 306 6.49 9.13 -11.67
N LEU A 307 7.56 8.99 -10.88
CA LEU A 307 8.93 9.40 -11.23
C LEU A 307 9.79 8.25 -11.77
N ILE A 308 9.93 7.17 -11.00
CA ILE A 308 10.79 6.03 -11.33
C ILE A 308 10.11 5.12 -12.37
N GLY A 309 8.80 4.90 -12.20
CA GLY A 309 7.88 4.29 -13.17
C GLY A 309 8.39 3.05 -13.91
N VAL A 310 8.59 1.93 -13.21
CA VAL A 310 8.78 0.60 -13.86
C VAL A 310 7.43 0.04 -14.36
N ASP A 311 6.36 0.40 -13.66
CA ASP A 311 5.00 -0.02 -13.94
C ASP A 311 4.34 0.85 -15.02
N PRO A 312 3.36 0.32 -15.77
CA PRO A 312 2.66 1.08 -16.79
C PRO A 312 1.78 2.16 -16.15
N ILE A 313 2.23 3.42 -16.23
CA ILE A 313 1.49 4.61 -15.80
C ILE A 313 0.93 5.37 -17.02
N PRO A 314 -0.25 6.02 -16.90
CA PRO A 314 -0.89 6.72 -18.02
C PRO A 314 -0.09 7.91 -18.55
N ASN A 315 0.70 8.54 -17.68
CA ASN A 315 1.42 9.77 -18.00
C ASN A 315 2.84 9.48 -18.46
N LYS A 316 3.14 9.80 -19.72
CA LYS A 316 4.51 9.84 -20.23
C LYS A 316 5.12 11.21 -19.93
N PHE A 317 5.53 11.42 -18.69
CA PHE A 317 6.20 12.67 -18.30
C PHE A 317 7.65 12.67 -18.82
N PRO A 318 8.11 13.72 -19.51
CA PRO A 318 9.49 13.80 -20.02
C PRO A 318 10.53 13.68 -18.91
N PHE A 319 11.67 13.04 -19.20
CA PHE A 319 12.73 12.82 -18.20
C PHE A 319 13.22 14.11 -17.55
N VAL A 320 13.47 15.16 -18.35
CA VAL A 320 13.87 16.48 -17.84
C VAL A 320 12.82 17.04 -16.89
N GLY A 321 11.54 16.92 -17.24
CA GLY A 321 10.44 17.31 -16.35
C GLY A 321 10.48 16.56 -15.02
N ARG A 322 10.75 15.25 -15.02
CA ARG A 322 10.86 14.46 -13.78
C ARG A 322 12.02 14.94 -12.92
N ILE A 323 13.16 15.26 -13.53
CA ILE A 323 14.33 15.82 -12.83
C ILE A 323 13.96 17.15 -12.16
N VAL A 324 13.28 18.05 -12.87
CA VAL A 324 12.82 19.32 -12.31
C VAL A 324 11.85 19.11 -11.14
N VAL A 325 10.89 18.19 -11.27
CA VAL A 325 9.96 17.84 -10.19
C VAL A 325 10.71 17.27 -8.98
N ILE A 326 11.71 16.41 -9.19
CA ILE A 326 12.54 15.86 -8.13
C ILE A 326 13.29 16.98 -7.39
N LEU A 327 13.94 17.89 -8.12
CA LEU A 327 14.67 19.01 -7.52
C LEU A 327 13.73 19.97 -6.78
N ALA A 328 12.52 20.20 -7.31
CA ALA A 328 11.49 20.98 -6.64
C ALA A 328 11.03 20.31 -5.33
N ALA A 329 10.76 19.00 -5.36
CA ALA A 329 10.38 18.22 -4.18
C ALA A 329 11.47 18.27 -3.10
N MET A 330 12.74 18.06 -3.47
CA MET A 330 13.89 18.22 -2.57
C MET A 330 13.90 19.62 -1.94
N SER A 331 13.75 20.66 -2.75
CA SER A 331 13.78 22.05 -2.26
C SER A 331 12.64 22.34 -1.27
N ILE A 332 11.43 21.87 -1.57
CA ILE A 332 10.25 22.05 -0.71
C ILE A 332 10.41 21.27 0.60
N HIS A 333 10.88 20.03 0.52
CA HIS A 333 11.08 19.20 1.70
C HIS A 333 12.24 19.67 2.58
N ALA A 334 13.34 20.14 1.98
CA ALA A 334 14.44 20.77 2.71
C ALA A 334 13.95 22.01 3.46
N PHE A 335 13.14 22.86 2.81
CA PHE A 335 12.54 24.02 3.44
C PHE A 335 11.61 23.62 4.61
N PHE A 336 10.79 22.58 4.44
CA PHE A 336 9.96 22.02 5.50
C PHE A 336 10.81 21.64 6.73
N SER A 337 11.87 20.86 6.51
CA SER A 337 12.74 20.37 7.59
C SER A 337 13.46 21.50 8.32
N ILE A 338 14.01 22.48 7.57
CA ILE A 338 14.67 23.66 8.15
C ILE A 338 13.67 24.51 8.95
N SER A 339 12.44 24.68 8.45
CA SER A 339 11.39 25.40 9.17
C SER A 339 11.06 24.72 10.50
N LEU A 340 11.01 23.40 10.52
CA LEU A 340 10.75 22.63 11.74
C LEU A 340 11.93 22.65 12.72
N MET A 341 13.17 22.59 12.22
CA MET A 341 14.39 22.74 13.03
C MET A 341 14.51 24.14 13.66
N SER A 342 14.07 25.17 12.94
CA SER A 342 14.13 26.57 13.40
C SER A 342 12.94 26.97 14.26
N SER A 343 11.86 26.18 14.29
CA SER A 343 10.71 26.43 15.14
C SER A 343 11.09 26.45 16.63
N SER A 344 10.53 27.42 17.35
CA SER A 344 10.55 27.49 18.82
C SER A 344 9.26 26.94 19.46
N VAL A 345 8.31 26.50 18.63
CA VAL A 345 7.00 25.97 19.05
C VAL A 345 6.94 24.48 18.73
N LEU A 346 6.37 23.71 19.66
CA LEU A 346 6.11 22.30 19.46
C LEU A 346 4.94 22.11 18.48
N VAL A 347 5.18 21.43 17.36
CA VAL A 347 4.15 21.18 16.33
C VAL A 347 3.16 20.09 16.72
N ASP A 348 3.47 19.33 17.78
CA ASP A 348 2.65 18.23 18.26
C ASP A 348 1.39 18.68 19.04
N GLY A 349 1.25 19.98 19.27
CA GLY A 349 0.14 20.56 20.02
C GLY A 349 0.02 20.06 21.47
N GLY A 350 1.16 19.62 22.05
CA GLY A 350 1.27 19.11 23.42
C GLY A 350 1.03 17.61 23.59
N TYR A 351 0.89 16.85 22.49
CA TYR A 351 0.67 15.40 22.55
C TYR A 351 1.80 14.68 23.31
N PHE A 352 3.06 14.86 22.93
CA PHE A 352 4.19 14.20 23.58
C PHE A 352 4.43 14.71 25.01
N ALA A 353 4.06 15.96 25.30
CA ALA A 353 4.08 16.49 26.66
C ALA A 353 3.09 15.75 27.57
N SER A 354 1.89 15.44 27.05
CA SER A 354 0.83 14.74 27.80
C SER A 354 1.15 13.28 28.14
N LEU A 355 2.17 12.69 27.51
CA LEU A 355 2.60 11.32 27.79
C LEU A 355 3.47 11.22 29.06
N GLU A 356 3.93 12.34 29.62
CA GLU A 356 4.78 12.39 30.83
C GLU A 356 5.93 11.37 30.80
N ARG A 357 6.53 11.21 29.61
CA ARG A 357 7.57 10.22 29.36
C ARG A 357 8.79 10.44 30.29
N PRO A 358 9.25 9.42 31.03
CA PRO A 358 10.27 9.60 32.06
C PRO A 358 11.69 9.74 31.50
N TRP A 359 11.91 9.32 30.25
CA TRP A 359 13.19 9.40 29.56
C TRP A 359 13.10 10.43 28.44
N TRP A 360 14.12 11.29 28.33
CA TRP A 360 14.25 12.33 27.30
C TRP A 360 13.22 13.47 27.36
N PRO A 361 13.20 14.31 28.42
CA PRO A 361 12.15 15.32 28.63
C PRO A 361 12.22 16.54 27.68
N ASP A 362 13.34 16.76 26.99
CA ASP A 362 13.51 17.89 26.06
C ASP A 362 12.75 17.65 24.74
N LEU A 363 11.48 18.08 24.70
CA LEU A 363 10.60 17.92 23.54
C LEU A 363 10.99 18.80 22.35
N LEU A 364 11.53 19.99 22.60
CA LEU A 364 11.94 20.89 21.51
C LEU A 364 13.24 20.39 20.87
N GLY A 365 14.17 19.88 21.69
CA GLY A 365 15.33 19.15 21.20
C GLY A 365 14.95 17.93 20.37
N ASP A 366 14.00 17.11 20.86
CA ASP A 366 13.47 15.95 20.12
C ASP A 366 12.85 16.35 18.78
N GLN A 367 12.09 17.46 18.72
CA GLN A 367 11.55 17.99 17.47
C GLN A 367 12.64 18.40 16.49
N ARG A 368 13.69 19.11 16.96
CA ARG A 368 14.83 19.51 16.11
C ARG A 368 15.58 18.31 15.57
N THR A 369 15.80 17.29 16.40
CA THR A 369 16.40 16.02 15.98
C THR A 369 15.53 15.30 14.96
N GLY A 370 14.21 15.24 15.19
CA GLY A 370 13.28 14.68 14.23
C GLY A 370 13.30 15.41 12.89
N ALA A 371 13.33 16.75 12.91
CA ALA A 371 13.42 17.55 11.71
C ALA A 371 14.73 17.31 10.93
N ALA A 372 15.85 17.13 11.64
CA ALA A 372 17.13 16.76 11.01
C ALA A 372 17.10 15.35 10.39
N PHE A 373 16.44 14.38 11.05
CA PHE A 373 16.19 13.07 10.45
C PHE A 373 15.23 13.15 9.26
N GLY A 374 14.20 13.99 9.34
CA GLY A 374 13.28 14.31 8.26
C GLY A 374 14.03 14.70 6.98
N TRP A 375 14.97 15.63 7.13
CA TRP A 375 15.87 16.05 6.06
C TRP A 375 16.68 14.87 5.50
N ALA A 376 17.41 14.13 6.34
CA ALA A 376 18.30 13.06 5.89
C ALA A 376 17.56 11.90 5.19
N PHE A 377 16.46 11.42 5.78
CA PHE A 377 15.64 10.34 5.22
C PHE A 377 14.74 10.81 4.06
N GLY A 378 14.62 12.12 3.86
CA GLY A 378 14.03 12.72 2.67
C GLY A 378 15.00 12.79 1.50
N GLU A 379 16.12 13.47 1.70
CA GLU A 379 17.05 13.81 0.62
C GLU A 379 17.78 12.59 0.06
N VAL A 380 18.24 11.67 0.93
CA VAL A 380 19.02 10.51 0.48
C VAL A 380 18.22 9.63 -0.51
N PRO A 381 16.97 9.22 -0.21
CA PRO A 381 16.17 8.45 -1.16
C PRO A 381 15.81 9.24 -2.43
N ILE A 382 15.56 10.55 -2.33
CA ILE A 382 15.24 11.37 -3.49
C ILE A 382 16.47 11.53 -4.41
N LEU A 383 17.68 11.68 -3.85
CA LEU A 383 18.93 11.68 -4.61
C LEU A 383 19.16 10.37 -5.35
N LEU A 384 18.83 9.23 -4.72
CA LEU A 384 18.86 7.93 -5.40
C LEU A 384 17.85 7.87 -6.55
N ALA A 385 16.64 8.40 -6.35
CA ALA A 385 15.62 8.49 -7.42
C ALA A 385 16.05 9.44 -8.55
N LEU A 386 16.73 10.55 -8.23
CA LEU A 386 17.32 11.47 -9.21
C LEU A 386 18.38 10.76 -10.04
N ALA A 387 19.33 10.07 -9.40
CA ALA A 387 20.36 9.30 -10.07
C ALA A 387 19.75 8.21 -10.97
N ALA A 388 18.74 7.49 -10.49
CA ALA A 388 18.03 6.49 -11.28
C ALA A 388 17.33 7.10 -12.50
N THR A 389 16.66 8.25 -12.33
CA THR A 389 15.97 8.96 -13.42
C THR A 389 16.96 9.47 -14.46
N PHE A 390 18.11 9.99 -14.02
CA PHE A 390 19.19 10.43 -14.90
C PHE A 390 19.77 9.27 -15.72
N VAL A 391 20.06 8.14 -15.07
CA VAL A 391 20.54 6.93 -15.76
C VAL A 391 19.50 6.42 -16.77
N GLN A 392 18.21 6.46 -16.43
CA GLN A 392 17.14 6.10 -17.36
C GLN A 392 17.08 7.04 -18.56
N TRP A 393 17.26 8.34 -18.35
CA TRP A 393 17.29 9.33 -19.42
C TRP A 393 18.45 9.08 -20.39
N VAL A 394 19.68 8.96 -19.88
CA VAL A 394 20.88 8.70 -20.70
C VAL A 394 20.73 7.42 -21.52
N ARG A 395 20.16 6.35 -20.93
CA ARG A 395 19.89 5.10 -21.64
C ARG A 395 18.78 5.22 -22.68
N SER A 396 17.75 6.02 -22.42
CA SER A 396 16.68 6.25 -23.38
C SER A 396 17.20 7.00 -24.59
N ASP A 397 17.99 8.05 -24.35
CA ASP A 397 18.55 8.92 -25.38
C ASP A 397 19.54 8.15 -26.27
N SER A 398 20.42 7.33 -25.68
CA SER A 398 21.34 6.49 -26.46
C SER A 398 20.62 5.44 -27.32
N ASN A 399 19.53 4.84 -26.81
CA ASN A 399 18.72 3.89 -27.57
C ASN A 399 17.94 4.57 -28.70
N GLU A 400 17.45 5.79 -28.49
CA GLU A 400 16.75 6.58 -29.48
C GLU A 400 17.70 7.03 -30.59
N ALA A 401 18.88 7.56 -30.23
CA ALA A 401 19.94 7.89 -31.18
C ALA A 401 20.34 6.66 -32.04
N ALA A 402 20.57 5.51 -31.41
CA ALA A 402 20.89 4.28 -32.14
C ALA A 402 19.74 3.78 -33.03
N ARG A 403 18.47 4.09 -32.68
CA ARG A 403 17.31 3.77 -33.53
C ARG A 403 17.24 4.70 -34.74
N ILE A 404 17.49 5.98 -34.55
CA ILE A 404 17.53 6.98 -35.62
C ILE A 404 18.63 6.61 -36.61
N GLU A 405 19.83 6.27 -36.12
CA GLU A 405 20.96 5.85 -36.98
C GLU A 405 20.64 4.58 -37.79
N ARG A 406 20.05 3.55 -37.16
CA ARG A 406 19.62 2.35 -37.91
C ARG A 406 18.56 2.64 -38.97
N ASN A 407 17.71 3.64 -38.74
CA ASN A 407 16.69 4.04 -39.70
C ASN A 407 17.30 4.85 -40.85
N SER A 408 18.25 5.74 -40.58
CA SER A 408 18.97 6.51 -41.60
C SER A 408 19.82 5.59 -42.48
N GLU A 409 20.54 4.63 -41.90
CA GLU A 409 21.29 3.61 -42.66
C GLU A 409 20.38 2.82 -43.61
N ARG A 410 19.19 2.40 -43.15
CA ARG A 410 18.21 1.70 -43.98
C ARG A 410 17.67 2.57 -45.11
N ALA A 411 17.40 3.84 -44.83
CA ALA A 411 16.93 4.79 -45.84
C ALA A 411 17.99 5.01 -46.93
N ARG A 412 19.25 5.22 -46.53
CA ARG A 412 20.41 5.32 -47.43
C ARG A 412 20.57 4.08 -48.31
N GLN A 413 20.45 2.88 -47.73
CA GLN A 413 20.51 1.63 -48.49
C GLN A 413 19.35 1.45 -49.48
N ALA A 414 18.15 1.95 -49.13
CA ALA A 414 16.98 1.91 -50.00
C ALA A 414 16.96 3.02 -51.06
N GLY A 415 17.92 3.97 -51.03
CA GLY A 415 17.92 5.14 -51.91
C GLY A 415 16.77 6.11 -51.64
N VAL A 416 16.17 6.06 -50.45
CA VAL A 416 15.09 6.95 -50.02
C VAL A 416 15.69 7.99 -49.07
N PRO A 417 15.36 9.28 -49.19
CA PRO A 417 15.89 10.31 -48.30
C PRO A 417 15.55 10.00 -46.84
N ASP A 418 16.55 10.18 -45.97
CA ASP A 418 16.36 9.96 -44.54
C ASP A 418 15.57 11.11 -43.89
N GLU A 419 15.35 11.02 -42.58
CA GLU A 419 14.55 12.02 -41.86
C GLU A 419 15.21 13.41 -41.85
N VAL A 420 16.56 13.46 -41.86
CA VAL A 420 17.34 14.70 -41.92
C VAL A 420 17.29 15.29 -43.32
N ASP A 421 17.39 14.47 -44.35
CA ASP A 421 17.26 14.90 -45.75
C ASP A 421 15.90 15.55 -46.01
N ARG A 422 14.80 14.90 -45.57
CA ARG A 422 13.44 15.46 -45.69
C ARG A 422 13.28 16.76 -44.91
N TYR A 423 13.90 16.86 -43.72
CA TYR A 423 13.85 18.08 -42.93
C TYR A 423 14.61 19.23 -43.61
N ASN A 424 15.76 18.95 -44.21
CA ASN A 424 16.52 19.92 -45.00
C ASN A 424 15.75 20.37 -46.25
N GLU A 425 15.05 19.47 -46.94
CA GLU A 425 14.16 19.82 -48.05
C GLU A 425 13.00 20.71 -47.59
N TYR A 426 12.40 20.43 -46.43
CA TYR A 426 11.36 21.28 -45.85
C TYR A 426 11.88 22.68 -45.48
N LEU A 427 13.08 22.79 -44.91
CA LEU A 427 13.69 24.09 -44.63
C LEU A 427 13.98 24.88 -45.91
N LYS A 428 14.39 24.21 -46.99
CA LYS A 428 14.58 24.84 -48.31
C LYS A 428 13.26 25.36 -48.88
N SER A 429 12.17 24.61 -48.75
CA SER A 429 10.87 25.05 -49.27
C SER A 429 10.31 26.27 -48.51
N LEU A 430 10.63 26.40 -47.22
CA LEU A 430 10.33 27.61 -46.44
C LEU A 430 11.13 28.83 -46.92
N ASP A 431 12.42 28.68 -47.22
CA ASP A 431 13.25 29.77 -47.77
C ASP A 431 12.77 30.22 -49.15
N GLU A 432 12.44 29.25 -50.02
CA GLU A 432 11.92 29.51 -51.36
C GLU A 432 10.54 30.18 -51.34
N GLY A 433 9.68 29.81 -50.38
CA GLY A 433 8.40 30.47 -50.16
C GLY A 433 8.57 31.94 -49.75
N ASN A 434 9.44 32.20 -48.78
CA ASN A 434 9.71 33.56 -48.29
C ASN A 434 10.29 34.48 -49.37
N ARG A 435 11.12 33.93 -50.27
CA ARG A 435 11.71 34.67 -51.40
C ARG A 435 10.72 35.00 -52.53
N ARG A 436 9.57 34.32 -52.59
CA ARG A 436 8.52 34.62 -53.58
C ARG A 436 7.53 35.70 -53.12
N ASP A 437 7.45 35.93 -51.81
CA ASP A 437 6.52 36.89 -51.19
C ASP A 437 7.18 38.27 -50.91
N THR A 438 8.47 38.42 -51.20
CA THR A 438 9.23 39.70 -51.22
C THR A 438 9.57 40.09 -52.65
#